data_AF-A0A9Q3BM07-F1
#
_entry.id   AF-A0A9Q3BM07-F1
#
_cell.length_a   1.000
_cell.length_b   1.000
_cell.length_c   1.000
_cell.angle_alpha   90.00
_cell.angle_beta   90.00
_cell.angle_gamma   90.00
#
_symmetry.space_group_name_H-M   'P 1'
#
loop_
_entity.id
_entity.type
_entity.pdbx_description
1 polymer ?
#
loop_
_entity_poly.entity_id
_entity_poly.type
_entity_poly.pdbx_seq_one_letter_code
_entity_poly.pdbx_strand_id
1 'polypeptide(L)'
;MKNVLKKCNFGQKEPLELGHNVSGLSLTIDQNKVKEVLQKPVPNRIEEMQSFFLCVIYYRNQIKNLSHLASSRYTICSKDVLFEVTKERRDAYESIKNEITSSPVLMLPNFELSIRLDIDAACISG
;
A
#
# COMPACT_ATOMS: atom_id res chain seq x y z
N MET A 1 -13.54 -23.99 -18.36
CA MET A 1 -12.65 -23.51 -17.28
C MET A 1 -12.52 -24.61 -16.23
N LYS A 2 -11.33 -25.19 -16.02
CA LYS A 2 -11.10 -26.20 -14.96
C LYS A 2 -10.80 -25.47 -13.65
N ASN A 3 -11.61 -25.70 -12.62
CA ASN A 3 -11.38 -25.12 -11.30
C ASN A 3 -10.65 -26.14 -10.41
N VAL A 4 -9.62 -25.71 -9.69
CA VAL A 4 -8.85 -26.59 -8.78
C VAL A 4 -9.47 -26.48 -7.40
N LEU A 5 -10.27 -27.49 -7.00
CA LEU A 5 -11.06 -27.46 -5.75
C LEU A 5 -10.24 -27.13 -4.49
N LYS A 6 -8.95 -27.52 -4.44
CA LYS A 6 -8.04 -27.18 -3.34
C LYS A 6 -7.77 -25.67 -3.17
N LYS A 7 -7.99 -24.87 -4.22
CA LYS A 7 -7.80 -23.41 -4.21
C LYS A 7 -9.11 -22.65 -4.03
N CYS A 8 -10.24 -23.34 -3.94
CA CYS A 8 -11.54 -22.72 -3.80
C CYS A 8 -11.91 -22.60 -2.32
N ASN A 9 -12.25 -21.38 -1.90
CA ASN A 9 -12.79 -21.11 -0.57
C ASN A 9 -14.29 -20.86 -0.72
N PHE A 10 -15.13 -21.70 -0.12
CA PHE A 10 -16.58 -21.60 -0.20
C PHE A 10 -17.18 -21.22 1.16
N GLY A 11 -18.18 -20.35 1.16
CA GLY A 11 -18.95 -19.99 2.36
C GLY A 11 -18.17 -19.27 3.46
N GLN A 12 -17.01 -18.68 3.14
CA GLN A 12 -16.26 -17.88 4.10
C GLN A 12 -16.96 -16.54 4.35
N LYS A 13 -17.00 -16.10 5.62
CA LYS A 13 -17.53 -14.77 5.98
C LYS A 13 -16.62 -13.65 5.49
N GLU A 14 -15.32 -13.93 5.40
CA GLU A 14 -14.29 -13.01 4.96
C GLU A 14 -13.37 -13.71 3.94
N PRO A 15 -13.80 -13.85 2.67
CA PRO A 15 -12.96 -14.42 1.63
C PRO A 15 -11.81 -13.48 1.25
N LEU A 16 -10.65 -14.08 0.97
CA LEU A 16 -9.51 -13.40 0.38
C LEU A 16 -9.66 -13.33 -1.14
N GLU A 17 -9.86 -12.14 -1.69
CA GLU A 17 -9.94 -11.89 -3.14
C GLU A 17 -8.96 -10.79 -3.55
N LEU A 18 -8.14 -11.07 -4.59
CA LEU A 18 -7.15 -10.12 -5.14
C LEU A 18 -6.17 -9.53 -4.11
N GLY A 19 -5.97 -10.19 -2.96
CA GLY A 19 -5.13 -9.68 -1.87
C GLY A 19 -5.84 -8.74 -0.89
N HIS A 20 -7.17 -8.73 -0.91
CA HIS A 20 -8.03 -8.06 0.04
C HIS A 20 -8.91 -9.07 0.77
N ASN A 21 -9.16 -8.81 2.05
CA ASN A 21 -10.15 -9.56 2.81
C ASN A 21 -11.50 -8.81 2.73
N VAL A 22 -12.50 -9.46 2.14
CA VAL A 22 -13.81 -8.89 1.82
C VAL A 22 -14.79 -9.31 2.91
N SER A 23 -15.22 -8.40 3.78
CA SER A 23 -16.17 -8.70 4.87
C SER A 23 -17.39 -7.80 4.75
N GLY A 24 -18.49 -8.33 4.20
CA GLY A 24 -19.72 -7.57 3.95
C GLY A 24 -19.48 -6.34 3.06
N LEU A 25 -19.63 -5.14 3.65
CA LEU A 25 -19.37 -3.84 3.00
C LEU A 25 -17.96 -3.30 3.29
N SER A 26 -17.04 -4.09 3.83
CA SER A 26 -15.68 -3.66 4.15
C SER A 26 -14.64 -4.40 3.30
N LEU A 27 -13.64 -3.65 2.84
CA LEU A 27 -12.48 -4.16 2.11
C LEU A 27 -11.23 -3.85 2.92
N THR A 28 -10.62 -4.89 3.48
CA THR A 28 -9.38 -4.77 4.23
C THR A 28 -8.20 -5.27 3.42
N ILE A 29 -7.01 -4.71 3.64
CA ILE A 29 -5.77 -5.29 3.11
C ILE A 29 -5.59 -6.66 3.77
N ASP A 30 -5.14 -7.65 2.99
CA ASP A 30 -4.67 -8.90 3.56
C ASP A 30 -3.59 -8.64 4.63
N GLN A 31 -3.91 -8.94 5.88
CA GLN A 31 -2.98 -8.76 7.00
C GLN A 31 -1.70 -9.57 6.81
N ASN A 32 -1.72 -10.66 6.05
CA ASN A 32 -0.51 -11.41 5.72
C ASN A 32 0.42 -10.60 4.81
N LYS A 33 -0.12 -9.88 3.82
CA LYS A 33 0.69 -8.97 3.00
C LYS A 33 1.20 -7.78 3.80
N VAL A 34 0.41 -7.25 4.74
CA VAL A 34 0.88 -6.21 5.68
C VAL A 34 2.04 -6.74 6.53
N LYS A 35 1.95 -7.98 7.04
CA LYS A 35 3.04 -8.63 7.79
C LYS A 35 4.28 -8.87 6.95
N GLU A 36 4.13 -9.32 5.70
CA GLU A 36 5.26 -9.47 4.77
C GLU A 36 5.96 -8.14 4.53
N VAL A 37 5.19 -7.06 4.35
CA VAL A 37 5.73 -5.70 4.22
C VAL A 37 6.44 -5.28 5.51
N LEU A 38 5.88 -5.56 6.70
CA LEU A 38 6.51 -5.30 8.00
C LEU A 38 7.83 -6.06 8.21
N GLN A 39 7.94 -7.26 7.68
CA GLN A 39 9.13 -8.10 7.85
C GLN A 39 10.20 -7.82 6.80
N LYS A 40 9.88 -7.09 5.72
CA LYS A 40 10.87 -6.75 4.70
C LYS A 40 11.97 -5.85 5.30
N PRO A 41 13.25 -6.24 5.13
CA PRO A 41 14.37 -5.40 5.49
C PRO A 41 14.46 -4.20 4.55
N VAL A 42 15.21 -3.18 4.98
CA VAL A 42 15.52 -2.02 4.14
C VAL A 42 16.20 -2.52 2.87
N PRO A 43 15.69 -2.17 1.68
CA PRO A 43 16.24 -2.63 0.41
C PRO A 43 17.65 -2.07 0.20
N ASN A 44 18.55 -2.90 -0.35
CA ASN A 44 19.92 -2.51 -0.69
C ASN A 44 20.08 -2.19 -2.18
N ARG A 45 18.99 -2.24 -2.95
CA ARG A 45 18.95 -2.01 -4.40
C ARG A 45 17.78 -1.11 -4.78
N ILE A 46 17.98 -0.31 -5.85
CA ILE A 46 16.92 0.54 -6.43
C ILE A 46 15.72 -0.29 -6.86
N GLU A 47 15.94 -1.45 -7.48
CA GLU A 47 14.87 -2.32 -8.00
C GLU A 47 13.94 -2.81 -6.87
N GLU A 48 14.52 -3.18 -5.73
CA GLU A 48 13.76 -3.62 -4.55
C GLU A 48 12.96 -2.45 -3.96
N MET A 49 13.55 -1.26 -3.94
CA MET A 49 12.87 -0.04 -3.50
C MET A 49 11.72 0.34 -4.44
N GLN A 50 11.92 0.26 -5.76
CA GLN A 50 10.87 0.52 -6.74
C GLN A 50 9.74 -0.51 -6.67
N SER A 51 10.08 -1.79 -6.50
CA SER A 51 9.11 -2.87 -6.28
C SER A 51 8.27 -2.62 -5.02
N PHE A 52 8.91 -2.20 -3.93
CA PHE A 52 8.20 -1.78 -2.72
C PHE A 52 7.23 -0.63 -3.01
N PHE A 53 7.68 0.47 -3.62
CA PHE A 53 6.81 1.59 -3.97
C PHE A 53 5.65 1.20 -4.89
N LEU A 54 5.87 0.26 -5.81
CA LEU A 54 4.80 -0.25 -6.66
C LEU A 54 3.73 -0.98 -5.85
N CYS A 55 4.13 -1.76 -4.84
CA CYS A 55 3.19 -2.35 -3.89
C CYS A 55 2.44 -1.28 -3.08
N VAL A 56 3.12 -0.23 -2.63
CA VAL A 56 2.47 0.88 -1.91
C VAL A 56 1.41 1.55 -2.80
N ILE A 57 1.72 1.82 -4.06
CA ILE A 57 0.79 2.43 -5.03
C ILE A 57 -0.42 1.53 -5.30
N TYR A 58 -0.24 0.20 -5.31
CA TYR A 58 -1.34 -0.73 -5.46
C TYR A 58 -2.38 -0.60 -4.32
N TYR A 59 -1.91 -0.37 -3.09
CA TYR A 59 -2.77 -0.15 -1.92
C TYR A 59 -3.11 1.32 -1.66
N ARG A 60 -2.88 2.22 -2.62
CA ARG A 60 -3.02 3.67 -2.43
C ARG A 60 -4.35 4.12 -1.86
N ASN A 61 -5.44 3.46 -2.23
CA ASN A 61 -6.78 3.85 -1.79
C ASN A 61 -6.92 3.70 -0.27
N GLN A 62 -6.20 2.74 0.31
CA GLN A 62 -6.23 2.43 1.73
C GLN A 62 -5.22 3.25 2.53
N ILE A 63 -4.28 3.95 1.88
CA ILE A 63 -3.16 4.67 2.52
C ILE A 63 -3.46 6.18 2.56
N LYS A 64 -3.59 6.75 3.76
CA LYS A 64 -3.71 8.21 3.92
C LYS A 64 -2.38 8.88 3.59
N ASN A 65 -2.42 10.10 3.03
CA ASN A 65 -1.25 10.94 2.73
C ASN A 65 -0.21 10.34 1.75
N LEU A 66 -0.62 9.42 0.87
CA LEU A 66 0.30 8.82 -0.11
C LEU A 66 0.99 9.86 -1.02
N SER A 67 0.38 11.02 -1.27
CA SER A 67 0.99 12.11 -2.04
C SER A 67 2.33 12.56 -1.47
N HIS A 68 2.47 12.63 -0.15
CA HIS A 68 3.72 12.98 0.53
C HIS A 68 4.78 11.89 0.33
N LEU A 69 4.37 10.62 0.44
CA LEU A 69 5.23 9.45 0.20
C LEU A 69 5.66 9.30 -1.27
N ALA A 70 4.78 9.65 -2.21
CA ALA A 70 5.06 9.61 -3.63
C ALA A 70 6.08 10.70 -4.04
N SER A 71 6.12 11.81 -3.30
CA SER A 71 7.07 12.90 -3.51
C SER A 71 8.50 12.48 -3.12
N SER A 72 8.66 11.81 -1.98
CA SER A 72 9.98 11.31 -1.52
C SER A 72 10.55 10.20 -2.42
N ARG A 73 9.71 9.48 -3.17
CA ARG A 73 10.16 8.48 -4.16
C ARG A 73 11.11 9.05 -5.20
N TYR A 74 10.86 10.26 -5.70
CA TYR A 74 11.72 10.88 -6.71
C TYR A 74 13.12 11.14 -6.17
N THR A 75 13.22 11.53 -4.90
CA THR A 75 14.48 11.76 -4.19
C THR A 75 15.21 10.45 -3.89
N ILE A 76 14.48 9.37 -3.56
CA ILE A 76 15.10 8.10 -3.13
C ILE A 76 15.46 7.18 -4.31
N CYS A 77 14.69 7.18 -5.39
CA CYS A 77 14.86 6.31 -6.57
C CYS A 77 15.45 7.02 -7.80
N SER A 78 16.09 8.19 -7.63
CA SER A 78 16.69 8.91 -8.75
C SER A 78 17.74 8.06 -9.46
N LYS A 79 17.67 7.98 -10.81
CA LYS A 79 18.56 7.15 -11.63
C LYS A 79 19.99 7.67 -11.67
N ASP A 80 20.19 8.95 -11.35
CA ASP A 80 21.47 9.65 -11.49
C ASP A 80 22.34 9.59 -10.22
N VAL A 81 21.87 8.93 -9.16
CA VAL A 81 22.57 8.84 -7.87
C VAL A 81 22.84 7.38 -7.53
N LEU A 82 24.07 7.08 -7.11
CA LEU A 82 24.40 5.76 -6.56
C LEU A 82 23.45 5.44 -5.40
N PHE A 83 22.91 4.22 -5.42
CA PHE A 83 21.99 3.78 -4.37
C PHE A 83 22.76 3.47 -3.10
N GLU A 84 22.92 4.50 -2.28
CA GLU A 84 23.47 4.39 -0.94
C GLU A 84 22.34 4.34 0.08
N VAL A 85 22.44 3.40 1.02
CA VAL A 85 21.54 3.32 2.18
C VAL A 85 22.01 4.36 3.20
N THR A 86 21.62 5.61 2.98
CA THR A 86 21.85 6.69 3.95
C THR A 86 20.88 6.55 5.13
N LYS A 87 21.23 7.16 6.27
CA LYS A 87 20.36 7.20 7.45
C LYS A 87 18.99 7.81 7.11
N GLU A 88 18.98 8.90 6.37
CA GLU A 88 17.74 9.58 5.93
C GLU A 88 16.85 8.68 5.08
N ARG A 89 17.42 7.89 4.16
CA ARG A 89 16.65 6.95 3.32
C ARG A 89 16.07 5.80 4.15
N ARG A 90 16.82 5.33 5.15
CA ARG A 90 16.34 4.32 6.10
C ARG A 90 15.18 4.86 6.94
N ASP A 91 15.33 6.04 7.51
CA ASP A 91 14.31 6.67 8.35
C ASP A 91 13.04 6.95 7.52
N ALA A 92 13.19 7.41 6.28
CA ALA A 92 12.10 7.57 5.34
C ALA A 92 11.40 6.22 5.08
N TYR A 93 12.14 5.17 4.72
CA TYR A 93 11.59 3.83 4.44
C TYR A 93 10.77 3.28 5.63
N GLU A 94 11.30 3.38 6.84
CA GLU A 94 10.60 2.94 8.06
C GLU A 94 9.35 3.78 8.33
N SER A 95 9.38 5.10 8.07
CA SER A 95 8.20 5.95 8.17
C SER A 95 7.11 5.54 7.18
N ILE A 96 7.47 5.27 5.91
CA ILE A 96 6.52 4.79 4.88
C ILE A 96 5.90 3.46 5.31
N LYS A 97 6.73 2.55 5.79
CA LYS A 97 6.34 1.23 6.24
C LYS A 97 5.34 1.32 7.41
N ASN A 98 5.60 2.20 8.37
CA ASN A 98 4.71 2.46 9.49
C ASN A 98 3.35 3.03 9.03
N GLU A 99 3.34 4.04 8.16
CA GLU A 99 2.09 4.64 7.65
C GLU A 99 1.20 3.63 6.91
N ILE A 100 1.80 2.77 6.07
CA ILE A 100 1.05 1.72 5.35
C ILE A 100 0.43 0.72 6.32
N THR A 101 1.16 0.34 7.36
CA THR A 101 0.73 -0.68 8.31
C THR A 101 -0.28 -0.17 9.33
N SER A 102 -0.27 1.14 9.57
CA SER A 102 -1.26 1.82 10.41
C SER A 102 -2.55 2.17 9.67
N SER A 103 -2.61 1.95 8.35
CA SER A 103 -3.67 2.53 7.54
C SER A 103 -5.03 1.84 7.71
N PRO A 104 -6.14 2.59 7.79
CA PRO A 104 -7.43 2.06 8.23
C PRO A 104 -8.15 1.23 7.15
N VAL A 105 -9.05 0.38 7.64
CA VAL A 105 -10.04 -0.37 6.86
C VAL A 105 -10.81 0.58 5.93
N LEU A 106 -10.89 0.26 4.63
CA LEU A 106 -11.78 0.95 3.72
C LEU A 106 -13.16 0.28 3.72
N MET A 107 -14.20 1.11 3.78
CA MET A 107 -15.56 0.67 3.48
C MET A 107 -15.76 0.70 1.97
N LEU A 108 -16.40 -0.34 1.42
CA LEU A 108 -16.86 -0.35 0.04
C LEU A 108 -17.92 0.76 -0.14
N PRO A 109 -17.94 1.44 -1.29
CA PRO A 109 -18.94 2.45 -1.56
C PRO A 109 -20.33 1.80 -1.57
N ASN A 110 -21.21 2.30 -0.69
CA ASN A 110 -22.62 1.96 -0.75
C ASN A 110 -23.30 2.96 -1.70
N PHE A 111 -23.71 2.49 -2.88
CA PHE A 111 -24.32 3.32 -3.92
C PHE A 111 -25.74 3.81 -3.58
N GLU A 112 -26.36 3.28 -2.53
CA GLU A 112 -27.63 3.77 -1.99
C GLU A 112 -27.46 5.03 -1.12
N LEU A 113 -26.22 5.38 -0.76
CA LEU A 113 -25.90 6.57 0.05
C LEU A 113 -25.27 7.67 -0.82
N SER A 114 -25.51 8.92 -0.44
CA SER A 114 -24.85 10.06 -1.08
C SER A 114 -23.33 10.00 -0.85
N ILE A 115 -22.56 10.00 -1.93
CA ILE A 115 -21.09 10.01 -1.89
C ILE A 115 -20.62 11.45 -1.67
N ARG A 116 -19.79 11.69 -0.64
CA ARG A 116 -19.13 12.97 -0.39
C ARG A 116 -17.66 12.89 -0.84
N LEU A 117 -17.23 13.85 -1.67
CA LEU A 117 -15.86 14.00 -2.11
C LEU A 117 -15.29 15.29 -1.50
N ASP A 118 -14.38 15.15 -0.53
CA ASP A 118 -13.60 16.26 0.00
C ASP A 118 -12.24 16.29 -0.74
N ILE A 119 -11.88 17.42 -1.34
CA ILE A 119 -10.62 17.62 -2.08
C ILE A 119 -9.78 18.64 -1.31
N ASP A 120 -8.56 18.26 -0.95
CA ASP A 120 -7.56 19.16 -0.38
C ASP A 120 -6.33 19.20 -1.30
N ALA A 121 -5.74 20.39 -1.47
CA ALA A 121 -4.60 20.63 -2.35
C ALA A 121 -3.54 21.48 -1.63
N ALA A 122 -2.37 20.90 -1.39
CA ALA A 122 -1.21 21.61 -0.89
C ALA A 122 -0.28 21.98 -2.06
N CYS A 123 0.18 23.24 -2.08
CA CYS A 123 1.14 23.70 -3.09
C CYS A 123 2.52 23.06 -2.81
N ILE A 124 3.10 22.39 -3.81
CA ILE A 124 4.45 21.84 -3.73
C ILE A 124 5.40 22.94 -4.24
N SER A 125 5.88 23.80 -3.35
CA SER A 125 6.94 24.76 -3.68
C SER A 125 8.28 24.01 -3.75
N GLY A 126 8.89 24.00 -4.93
CA GLY A 126 10.19 23.37 -5.20
C GLY A 126 11.39 24.13 -4.69
#